data_AF-A0A7Y1UUH3-F1
#
_entry.id   AF-A0A7Y1UUH3-F1
#
_cell.length_a   1.000
_cell.length_b   1.000
_cell.length_c   1.000
_cell.angle_alpha   90.00
_cell.angle_beta   90.00
_cell.angle_gamma   90.00
#
_symmetry.space_group_name_H-M   'P 1'
#
loop_
_entity.id
_entity.type
_entity.pdbx_description
1 polymer ?
#
loop_
_entity_poly.entity_id
_entity_poly.type
_entity_poly.pdbx_seq_one_letter_code
_entity_poly.pdbx_strand_id
1 'polypeptide(L)'
;GYAVPAAVGAQTGMANDTVWAIDGDGCFQMTMQELITASVEGIPVKIAVMNNGALGMVKQWQKLFYHERFSSIDLTNHTPNYVKLAEAMGCVGIRAEKPDEVAPAIERAMTINDQPVVVEFVCDPEAMVFPMVVAGGSNDNVIMSPDDLPDPKGPQPEDEI
;
A
#
# COMPACT_ATOMS: atom_id res chain seq x y z
N GLY A 1 8.53 0.07 1.37
CA GLY A 1 9.82 -0.32 1.98
C GLY A 1 10.88 -0.59 0.93
N TYR A 2 10.53 -1.34 -0.10
CA TYR A 2 11.35 -1.42 -1.32
C TYR A 2 10.95 -0.36 -2.36
N ALA A 3 9.64 -0.07 -2.48
CA ALA A 3 9.09 0.69 -3.60
C ALA A 3 9.69 2.09 -3.77
N VAL A 4 9.80 2.88 -2.70
CA VAL A 4 10.33 4.26 -2.78
C VAL A 4 11.76 4.31 -3.33
N PRO A 5 12.78 3.67 -2.72
CA PRO A 5 14.15 3.71 -3.27
C PRO A 5 14.25 3.04 -4.66
N ALA A 6 13.47 1.99 -4.92
CA ALA A 6 13.45 1.34 -6.23
C ALA A 6 12.89 2.27 -7.32
N ALA A 7 11.84 3.03 -7.01
CA ALA A 7 11.24 3.98 -7.94
C ALA A 7 12.15 5.18 -8.20
N VAL A 8 12.89 5.65 -7.18
CA VAL A 8 13.96 6.64 -7.37
C VAL A 8 15.02 6.11 -8.36
N GLY A 9 15.52 4.89 -8.16
CA GLY A 9 16.47 4.27 -9.07
C GLY A 9 15.91 4.07 -10.50
N ALA A 10 14.66 3.62 -10.61
CA ALA A 10 13.98 3.43 -11.89
C ALA A 10 13.78 4.75 -12.63
N GLN A 11 13.33 5.82 -11.95
CA GLN A 11 13.13 7.13 -12.55
C GLN A 11 14.45 7.74 -13.04
N THR A 12 15.54 7.54 -12.31
CA THR A 12 16.89 7.94 -12.75
C THR A 12 17.35 7.16 -13.98
N GLY A 13 17.09 5.85 -14.04
CA GLY A 13 17.44 5.00 -15.18
C GLY A 13 16.59 5.26 -16.43
N MET A 14 15.33 5.70 -16.23
CA MET A 14 14.34 5.94 -17.27
C MET A 14 13.82 7.39 -17.19
N ALA A 15 14.72 8.37 -17.32
CA ALA A 15 14.45 9.79 -17.05
C ALA A 15 13.28 10.41 -17.85
N ASN A 16 12.87 9.82 -18.98
CA ASN A 16 11.78 10.32 -19.81
C ASN A 16 10.44 9.61 -19.57
N ASP A 17 10.44 8.52 -18.80
CA ASP A 17 9.23 7.75 -18.50
C ASP A 17 8.63 8.20 -17.17
N THR A 18 7.31 8.08 -17.04
CA THR A 18 6.66 8.29 -15.75
C THR A 18 6.81 7.04 -14.89
N VAL A 19 7.44 7.18 -13.72
CA VAL A 19 7.54 6.11 -12.73
C VAL A 19 6.55 6.32 -11.59
N TRP A 20 5.69 5.31 -11.38
CA TRP A 20 4.81 5.20 -10.22
C TRP A 20 5.30 4.09 -9.28
N ALA A 21 5.51 4.44 -8.02
CA ALA A 21 5.61 3.48 -6.92
C ALA A 21 4.22 3.34 -6.28
N ILE A 22 3.68 2.12 -6.25
CA ILE A 22 2.49 1.80 -5.47
C ILE A 22 2.97 1.11 -4.19
N ASP A 23 2.79 1.75 -3.04
CA ASP A 23 3.29 1.26 -1.75
C ASP A 23 2.16 1.23 -0.71
N GLY A 24 2.21 0.28 0.21
CA GLY A 24 1.32 0.29 1.39
C GLY A 24 1.84 1.26 2.44
N ASP A 25 0.97 1.86 3.25
CA ASP A 25 1.34 2.77 4.35
C ASP A 25 2.41 2.21 5.31
N GLY A 26 2.28 0.95 5.74
CA GLY A 26 3.27 0.31 6.60
C GLY A 26 4.63 0.11 5.93
N CYS A 27 4.60 -0.27 4.65
CA CYS A 27 5.81 -0.40 3.85
C CYS A 27 6.46 0.96 3.60
N PHE A 28 5.67 1.98 3.26
CA PHE A 28 6.13 3.33 2.98
C PHE A 28 6.91 3.92 4.18
N GLN A 29 6.40 3.73 5.40
CA GLN A 29 7.05 4.17 6.64
C GLN A 29 8.48 3.64 6.83
N MET A 30 8.84 2.49 6.25
CA MET A 30 10.18 1.91 6.40
C MET A 30 11.28 2.75 5.72
N THR A 31 10.94 3.44 4.62
CA THR A 31 11.92 4.10 3.76
C THR A 31 11.45 5.45 3.20
N MET A 32 10.43 6.06 3.80
CA MET A 32 9.88 7.35 3.35
C MET A 32 10.91 8.49 3.39
N GLN A 33 11.99 8.38 4.16
CA GLN A 33 13.09 9.35 4.18
C GLN A 33 13.78 9.53 2.82
N GLU A 34 13.68 8.54 1.91
CA GLU A 34 14.22 8.64 0.55
C GLU A 34 13.45 9.65 -0.34
N LEU A 35 12.33 10.18 0.14
CA LEU A 35 11.72 11.38 -0.44
C LEU A 35 12.67 12.58 -0.42
N ILE A 36 13.52 12.68 0.61
CA ILE A 36 14.55 13.73 0.68
C ILE A 36 15.55 13.55 -0.46
N THR A 37 16.00 12.32 -0.71
CA THR A 37 16.87 12.00 -1.85
C THR A 37 16.21 12.40 -3.17
N ALA A 38 14.95 12.00 -3.38
CA ALA A 38 14.21 12.35 -4.59
C ALA A 38 14.07 13.87 -4.78
N SER A 39 13.80 14.61 -3.71
CA SER A 39 13.66 16.07 -3.75
C SER A 39 14.99 16.77 -4.01
N VAL A 40 16.06 16.40 -3.29
CA VAL A 40 17.40 16.99 -3.44
C VAL A 40 17.97 16.79 -4.85
N GLU A 41 17.77 15.60 -5.41
CA GLU A 41 18.25 15.25 -6.75
C GLU A 41 17.27 15.66 -7.87
N GLY A 42 16.11 16.24 -7.53
CA GLY A 42 15.11 16.68 -8.51
C GLY A 42 14.48 15.53 -9.32
N ILE A 43 14.32 14.35 -8.71
CA ILE A 43 13.79 13.14 -9.35
C ILE A 43 12.26 13.14 -9.26
N PRO A 44 11.52 13.30 -10.37
CA PRO A 44 10.08 13.59 -10.35
C PRO A 44 9.19 12.33 -10.22
N VAL A 45 9.55 11.42 -9.33
CA VAL A 45 8.83 10.15 -9.10
C VAL A 45 7.43 10.38 -8.52
N LYS A 46 6.47 9.52 -8.88
CA LYS A 46 5.11 9.49 -8.32
C LYS A 46 4.99 8.34 -7.34
N ILE A 47 4.43 8.59 -6.17
CA ILE A 47 4.24 7.58 -5.13
C ILE A 47 2.77 7.57 -4.73
N ALA A 48 2.09 6.45 -4.95
CA ALA A 48 0.76 6.18 -4.41
C ALA A 48 0.91 5.41 -3.10
N VAL A 49 0.48 6.01 -2.00
CA VAL A 49 0.41 5.36 -0.69
C VAL A 49 -1.00 4.85 -0.48
N MET A 50 -1.16 3.53 -0.46
CA MET A 50 -2.42 2.85 -0.14
C MET A 50 -2.54 2.80 1.39
N ASN A 51 -3.25 3.77 1.96
CA ASN A 51 -3.39 3.94 3.40
C ASN A 51 -4.67 3.28 3.91
N ASN A 52 -4.53 2.04 4.41
CA ASN A 52 -5.61 1.32 5.09
C ASN A 52 -5.41 1.24 6.62
N GLY A 53 -4.37 1.90 7.15
CA GLY A 53 -4.10 1.98 8.59
C GLY A 53 -3.61 0.67 9.23
N ALA A 54 -3.18 -0.32 8.44
CA ALA A 54 -2.78 -1.62 8.94
C ALA A 54 -1.77 -2.35 8.05
N LEU A 55 -1.08 -3.34 8.60
CA LEU A 55 -0.35 -4.34 7.84
C LEU A 55 -1.34 -5.31 7.16
N GLY A 56 -2.06 -4.83 6.14
CA GLY A 56 -3.26 -5.47 5.58
C GLY A 56 -3.10 -6.94 5.18
N MET A 57 -1.96 -7.32 4.61
CA MET A 57 -1.69 -8.73 4.29
C MET A 57 -1.65 -9.60 5.54
N VAL A 58 -0.93 -9.18 6.59
CA VAL A 58 -0.85 -9.92 7.85
C VAL A 58 -2.22 -9.93 8.55
N LYS A 59 -2.96 -8.82 8.47
CA LYS A 59 -4.33 -8.71 9.01
C LYS A 59 -5.27 -9.71 8.34
N GLN A 60 -5.25 -9.85 7.01
CA GLN A 60 -6.05 -10.85 6.29
C GLN A 60 -5.74 -12.27 6.79
N TRP A 61 -4.46 -12.63 6.96
CA TRP A 61 -4.08 -13.94 7.51
C TRP A 61 -4.56 -14.13 8.95
N GLN A 62 -4.41 -13.13 9.81
CA GLN A 62 -4.90 -13.17 11.20
C GLN A 62 -6.42 -13.31 11.29
N LYS A 63 -7.14 -12.68 10.36
CA LYS A 63 -8.60 -12.80 10.25
C LYS A 63 -9.01 -14.23 9.86
N LEU A 64 -8.38 -14.79 8.82
CA LEU A 64 -8.78 -16.07 8.24
C LEU A 64 -8.33 -17.29 9.05
N PHE A 65 -7.12 -17.27 9.60
CA PHE A 65 -6.48 -18.46 10.18
C PHE A 65 -6.21 -18.37 11.67
N TYR A 66 -6.43 -17.20 12.28
CA TYR A 66 -6.14 -16.99 13.71
C TYR A 66 -7.35 -16.45 14.47
N HIS A 67 -8.57 -16.74 14.02
CA HIS A 67 -9.83 -16.36 14.66
C HIS A 67 -9.90 -14.86 15.01
N GLU A 68 -9.49 -14.01 14.07
CA GLU A 68 -9.46 -12.55 14.24
C GLU A 68 -8.59 -12.07 15.43
N ARG A 69 -7.61 -12.89 15.85
CA ARG A 69 -6.62 -12.49 16.86
C ARG A 69 -5.58 -11.57 16.22
N PHE A 70 -5.94 -10.30 16.13
CA PHE A 70 -5.06 -9.29 15.59
C PHE A 70 -3.88 -9.01 16.55
N SER A 71 -2.66 -9.18 16.06
CA SER A 71 -1.44 -9.00 16.84
C SER A 71 -0.45 -8.13 16.10
N SER A 72 -0.23 -6.91 16.61
CA SER A 72 0.77 -5.95 16.13
C SER A 72 0.64 -5.60 14.64
N ILE A 73 -0.59 -5.58 14.11
CA ILE A 73 -0.86 -5.25 12.70
C ILE A 73 -1.45 -3.86 12.49
N ASP A 74 -2.03 -3.24 13.53
CA ASP A 74 -2.66 -1.93 13.41
C ASP A 74 -1.59 -0.84 13.44
N LEU A 75 -1.53 -0.05 12.37
CA LEU A 75 -0.74 1.17 12.34
C LEU A 75 -1.54 2.34 12.92
N THR A 76 -2.87 2.22 12.93
CA THR A 76 -3.87 3.20 13.40
C THR A 76 -3.85 4.50 12.57
N ASN A 77 -4.87 5.35 12.75
CA ASN A 77 -4.89 6.68 12.14
C ASN A 77 -3.94 7.68 12.83
N HIS A 78 -3.13 7.24 13.80
CA HIS A 78 -2.09 8.07 14.43
C HIS A 78 -0.76 7.99 13.69
N THR A 79 -0.74 7.39 12.50
CA THR A 79 0.39 7.48 11.57
C THR A 79 0.68 8.93 11.19
N PRO A 80 1.91 9.22 10.70
CA PRO A 80 2.24 10.55 10.20
C PRO A 80 1.23 10.99 9.13
N ASN A 81 0.84 12.25 9.15
CA ASN A 81 0.11 12.84 8.04
C ASN A 81 1.02 12.83 6.80
N TYR A 82 0.80 11.89 5.88
CA TYR A 82 1.69 11.65 4.75
C TYR A 82 1.78 12.84 3.78
N VAL A 83 0.71 13.62 3.64
CA VAL A 83 0.73 14.87 2.86
C VAL A 83 1.72 15.86 3.47
N LYS A 84 1.59 16.17 4.77
CA LYS A 84 2.49 17.10 5.46
C LYS A 84 3.92 16.59 5.53
N LEU A 85 4.09 15.27 5.66
CA LEU A 85 5.40 14.64 5.66
C LEU A 85 6.09 14.78 4.30
N ALA A 86 5.36 14.55 3.21
CA ALA A 86 5.87 14.74 1.85
C ALA A 86 6.27 16.20 1.61
N GLU A 87 5.42 17.16 2.01
CA GLU A 87 5.72 18.60 1.93
C GLU A 87 6.97 18.97 2.73
N ALA A 88 7.12 18.45 3.95
CA ALA A 88 8.30 18.68 4.79
C ALA A 88 9.59 18.09 4.18
N MET A 89 9.47 17.07 3.33
CA MET A 89 10.58 16.44 2.61
C MET A 89 10.79 17.02 1.20
N GLY A 90 10.14 18.14 0.87
CA GLY A 90 10.32 18.84 -0.41
C GLY A 90 9.60 18.19 -1.60
N CYS A 91 8.54 17.42 -1.33
CA CYS A 91 7.66 16.81 -2.32
C CYS A 91 6.29 17.50 -2.34
N VAL A 92 5.47 17.23 -3.35
CA VAL A 92 4.04 17.57 -3.31
C VAL A 92 3.27 16.48 -2.60
N GLY A 93 2.45 16.86 -1.61
CA GLY A 93 1.46 15.97 -1.01
C GLY A 93 0.06 16.16 -1.59
N ILE A 94 -0.63 15.07 -1.88
CA ILE A 94 -2.03 15.02 -2.32
C ILE A 94 -2.74 13.94 -1.51
N ARG A 95 -4.01 14.16 -1.13
CA ARG A 95 -4.84 13.15 -0.49
C ARG A 95 -6.15 12.97 -1.25
N ALA A 96 -6.56 11.72 -1.39
CA ALA A 96 -7.90 11.30 -1.80
C ALA A 96 -8.49 10.42 -0.70
N GLU A 97 -9.61 10.86 -0.13
CA GLU A 97 -10.35 10.14 0.91
C GLU A 97 -11.61 9.45 0.37
N LYS A 98 -12.06 9.85 -0.82
CA LYS A 98 -13.28 9.33 -1.46
C LYS A 98 -13.05 8.81 -2.88
N PRO A 99 -13.90 7.90 -3.37
CA PRO A 99 -13.77 7.35 -4.73
C PRO A 99 -13.78 8.40 -5.85
N ASP A 100 -14.55 9.48 -5.70
CA ASP A 100 -14.63 10.58 -6.68
C ASP A 100 -13.40 11.50 -6.70
N GLU A 101 -12.55 11.42 -5.67
CA GLU A 101 -11.30 12.18 -5.57
C GLU A 101 -10.11 11.45 -6.21
N VAL A 102 -10.24 10.15 -6.49
CA VAL A 102 -9.14 9.31 -7.02
C VAL A 102 -8.64 9.81 -8.37
N ALA A 103 -9.54 9.96 -9.35
CA ALA A 103 -9.16 10.42 -10.68
C ALA A 103 -8.56 11.84 -10.66
N PRO A 104 -9.18 12.85 -10.00
CA PRO A 104 -8.58 14.17 -9.84
C PRO A 104 -7.20 14.17 -9.19
N ALA A 105 -6.96 13.31 -8.19
CA ALA A 105 -5.67 13.21 -7.51
C ALA A 105 -4.57 12.68 -8.45
N ILE A 106 -4.88 11.64 -9.23
CA ILE A 106 -3.96 11.09 -10.23
C ILE A 106 -3.68 12.12 -11.32
N GLU A 107 -4.72 12.76 -11.86
CA GLU A 107 -4.57 13.81 -12.88
C GLU A 107 -3.67 14.94 -12.40
N ARG A 108 -3.92 15.45 -11.18
CA ARG A 108 -3.07 16.48 -10.57
C ARG A 108 -1.63 16.01 -10.44
N ALA A 109 -1.39 14.79 -9.95
CA ALA A 109 -0.03 14.25 -9.81
C ALA A 109 0.72 14.16 -11.14
N MET A 110 0.01 13.84 -12.23
CA MET A 110 0.55 13.74 -13.60
C MET A 110 0.89 15.10 -14.23
N THR A 111 0.26 16.20 -13.78
CA THR A 111 0.60 17.55 -14.26
C THR A 111 1.92 18.09 -13.73
N ILE A 112 2.41 17.55 -12.61
CA ILE A 112 3.64 17.96 -11.94
C ILE A 112 4.78 17.13 -12.51
N ASN A 113 5.85 17.71 -13.05
CA ASN A 113 6.94 16.93 -13.67
C ASN A 113 8.34 17.40 -13.24
N ASP A 114 8.39 18.34 -12.32
CA ASP A 114 9.59 19.04 -11.82
C ASP A 114 9.90 18.72 -10.36
N GLN A 115 9.11 17.87 -9.71
CA GLN A 115 9.25 17.50 -8.31
C GLN A 115 8.58 16.15 -8.02
N PRO A 116 9.06 15.40 -7.01
CA PRO A 116 8.41 14.18 -6.54
C PRO A 116 7.01 14.47 -5.97
N VAL A 117 6.07 13.53 -6.17
CA VAL A 117 4.69 13.65 -5.72
C VAL A 117 4.29 12.42 -4.92
N VAL A 118 3.70 12.64 -3.75
CA VAL A 118 3.09 11.61 -2.91
C VAL A 118 1.57 11.81 -2.92
N VAL A 119 0.85 10.78 -3.34
CA VAL A 119 -0.61 10.71 -3.31
C VAL A 119 -1.03 9.67 -2.29
N GLU A 120 -1.68 10.12 -1.23
CA GLU A 120 -2.27 9.26 -0.21
C GLU A 120 -3.70 8.90 -0.62
N PHE A 121 -3.97 7.61 -0.79
CA PHE A 121 -5.30 7.06 -1.01
C PHE A 121 -5.77 6.39 0.27
N VAL A 122 -6.79 6.97 0.92
CA VAL A 122 -7.41 6.34 2.09
C VAL A 122 -8.27 5.17 1.62
N CYS A 123 -7.98 3.99 2.15
CA CYS A 123 -8.54 2.72 1.74
C CYS A 123 -9.33 2.07 2.88
N ASP A 124 -10.21 1.13 2.54
CA ASP A 124 -10.94 0.33 3.52
C ASP A 124 -9.98 -0.58 4.32
N PRO A 125 -9.92 -0.48 5.65
CA PRO A 125 -9.09 -1.34 6.51
C PRO A 125 -9.50 -2.82 6.49
N GLU A 126 -10.69 -3.15 5.98
CA GLU A 126 -11.22 -4.52 5.90
C GLU A 126 -11.10 -5.13 4.51
N ALA A 127 -10.54 -4.40 3.53
CA ALA A 127 -10.35 -4.91 2.18
C ALA A 127 -9.40 -6.13 2.18
N MET A 128 -9.83 -7.20 1.50
CA MET A 128 -9.07 -8.44 1.34
C MET A 128 -8.70 -8.67 -0.12
N VAL A 129 -7.61 -9.41 -0.34
CA VAL A 129 -7.10 -9.75 -1.67
C VAL A 129 -7.63 -11.12 -2.09
N PHE A 130 -8.29 -11.15 -3.25
CA PHE A 130 -8.74 -12.34 -3.96
C PHE A 130 -8.42 -12.20 -5.46
N PRO A 131 -8.30 -13.29 -6.23
CA PRO A 131 -8.38 -14.69 -5.80
C PRO A 131 -7.19 -15.12 -4.91
N MET A 132 -7.40 -16.14 -4.07
CA MET A 132 -6.37 -16.64 -3.15
C MET A 132 -6.29 -18.17 -3.18
N VAL A 133 -5.08 -18.71 -3.23
CA VAL A 133 -4.77 -20.11 -2.93
C VAL A 133 -4.08 -20.12 -1.57
N VAL A 134 -4.65 -20.86 -0.61
CA VAL A 134 -4.10 -20.97 0.74
C VAL A 134 -2.77 -21.73 0.73
N ALA A 135 -1.92 -21.51 1.73
CA ALA A 135 -0.66 -22.23 1.83
C ALA A 135 -0.90 -23.75 1.86
N GLY A 136 -0.17 -24.48 1.02
CA GLY A 136 -0.36 -25.93 0.85
C GLY A 136 -1.53 -26.33 -0.04
N GLY A 137 -2.34 -25.39 -0.54
CA GLY A 137 -3.44 -25.65 -1.47
C GLY A 137 -2.99 -25.92 -2.90
N SER A 138 -3.85 -26.60 -3.69
CA SER A 138 -3.67 -26.76 -5.14
C SER A 138 -4.07 -25.47 -5.87
N ASN A 139 -3.38 -25.14 -6.97
CA ASN A 139 -3.77 -24.05 -7.86
C ASN A 139 -5.14 -24.28 -8.54
N ASP A 140 -5.67 -25.50 -8.52
CA ASP A 140 -7.03 -25.81 -8.99
C ASP A 140 -8.11 -25.38 -7.97
N ASN A 141 -7.73 -25.18 -6.71
CA ASN A 141 -8.64 -24.87 -5.60
C ASN A 141 -8.44 -23.41 -5.16
N VAL A 142 -9.11 -22.51 -5.87
CA VAL A 142 -8.97 -21.06 -5.69
C VAL A 142 -10.19 -20.49 -4.97
N ILE A 143 -9.95 -19.70 -3.91
CA ILE A 143 -10.99 -18.91 -3.25
C ILE A 143 -11.16 -17.62 -4.05
N MET A 144 -12.34 -17.43 -4.66
CA MET A 144 -12.59 -16.34 -5.60
C MET A 144 -13.11 -15.07 -4.93
N SER A 145 -13.80 -15.21 -3.80
CA SER A 145 -14.44 -14.11 -3.10
C SER A 145 -14.57 -14.39 -1.59
N PRO A 146 -14.94 -13.38 -0.78
CA PRO A 146 -15.26 -13.60 0.63
C PRO A 146 -16.34 -14.66 0.87
N ASP A 147 -17.28 -14.82 -0.06
CA ASP A 147 -18.38 -15.79 0.06
C ASP A 147 -17.90 -17.24 -0.11
N ASP A 148 -16.72 -17.44 -0.71
CA ASP A 148 -16.10 -18.76 -0.90
C ASP A 148 -15.19 -19.16 0.28
N LEU A 149 -15.09 -18.32 1.31
CA LEU A 149 -14.27 -18.62 2.47
C LEU A 149 -14.87 -19.79 3.28
N PRO A 150 -14.05 -20.76 3.72
CA PRO A 150 -14.51 -21.80 4.62
C PRO A 150 -15.00 -21.20 5.94
N ASP A 151 -15.95 -21.88 6.60
CA ASP A 151 -16.48 -21.44 7.89
C ASP A 151 -15.31 -21.23 8.88
N PRO A 152 -15.12 -20.02 9.44
CA PRO A 152 -14.05 -19.74 10.39
C PRO A 152 -14.14 -20.52 11.71
N LYS A 153 -15.25 -21.24 11.94
CA LYS A 153 -15.45 -22.22 13.03
C LYS A 153 -15.32 -23.68 12.60
N GLY A 154 -15.02 -23.92 11.32
CA GLY A 154 -14.70 -25.24 10.80
C GLY A 154 -13.32 -25.73 11.26
N PRO A 155 -13.01 -27.02 11.06
CA PRO A 155 -11.70 -27.57 11.40
C PRO A 155 -10.61 -26.84 10.61
N GLN A 156 -9.56 -26.41 11.30
CA GLN A 156 -8.39 -25.78 10.69
C GLN A 156 -7.48 -26.85 10.07
N PRO A 157 -6.67 -26.52 9.06
CA PRO A 157 -5.70 -27.46 8.48
C PRO A 157 -4.73 -28.07 9.52
N GLU A 158 -4.48 -27.36 10.61
CA GLU A 158 -3.68 -27.79 11.76
C GLU A 158 -4.40 -28.72 12.74
N ASP A 159 -5.73 -28.83 12.66
CA ASP A 159 -6.51 -29.81 13.42
C ASP A 159 -6.42 -31.23 12.82
N GLU A 160 -5.84 -31.38 11.62
CA GLU A 160 -5.68 -32.64 10.90
C GLU A 160 -4.25 -33.24 10.99
N ILE A 161 -3.36 -32.66 11.82
CA ILE A 161 -1.96 -33.13 12.03
C ILE A 161 -1.77 -33.78 13.40
#